data_AF-A0A6Y0WIV3-F1
#
_entry.id   AF-A0A6Y0WIV3-F1
#
_cell.length_a   1.000
_cell.length_b   1.000
_cell.length_c   1.000
_cell.angle_alpha   90.00
_cell.angle_beta   90.00
_cell.angle_gamma   90.00
#
_symmetry.space_group_name_H-M   'P 1'
#
loop_
_entity.id
_entity.type
_entity.pdbx_description
1 polymer ?
#
loop_
_entity_poly.entity_id
_entity_poly.type
_entity_poly.pdbx_seq_one_letter_code
_entity_poly.pdbx_strand_id
1 'polypeptide(L)'
;MRNVVSDDKISDFRDLVNSNSSFVYQIYKDKGGKNLFNLVCSAMDWISVSVRHLENAPEFDKNIDSRCMQVYSLISSIDLIFESIKQLHRVFITDKKDPFYGEKKCFKDRLFANEDDNNYFKTIRACFGAHPVNLNQENSKRFASWPFQSHFNTGDLSVHLYSRDVGKEDLTLNLNINELLEFLRIRYEYLDVIADRIETLFVEYQHKLSKEKIETKLDPLEQLYVLRTESEKRLDNDYYNGEIDDLIMIFEAEVTDADLVPLADKYKESLLPLIEEIKTNLQEMNIVDLANDSELRIRSELDKELRYELGKFYTWVHGGRYDPLLEYYFERFNASTDGKFKFTKTDDIKLTFLKAKLMLTE
;
A
#
# COMPACT_ATOMS: atom_id res chain seq x y z
N MET A 1 -13.12 -21.50 15.32
CA MET A 1 -12.62 -20.18 14.90
C MET A 1 -12.38 -20.12 13.40
N ARG A 2 -11.90 -21.21 12.79
CA ARG A 2 -11.79 -21.37 11.32
C ARG A 2 -13.07 -20.92 10.60
N ASN A 3 -12.89 -20.23 9.48
CA ASN A 3 -13.93 -19.74 8.56
C ASN A 3 -14.76 -18.52 9.02
N VAL A 4 -14.40 -17.84 10.11
CA VAL A 4 -15.02 -16.55 10.49
C VAL A 4 -14.27 -15.37 9.86
N VAL A 5 -12.95 -15.49 9.73
CA VAL A 5 -12.03 -14.56 9.07
C VAL A 5 -11.10 -15.37 8.16
N SER A 6 -10.49 -14.72 7.17
CA SER A 6 -9.60 -15.36 6.18
C SER A 6 -8.35 -14.54 5.93
N ASP A 7 -7.14 -15.12 5.97
CA ASP A 7 -5.91 -14.38 5.59
C ASP A 7 -5.93 -13.92 4.12
N ASP A 8 -6.66 -14.63 3.26
CA ASP A 8 -6.78 -14.28 1.84
C ASP A 8 -7.45 -12.90 1.68
N LYS A 9 -8.53 -12.61 2.42
CA LYS A 9 -9.24 -11.33 2.30
C LYS A 9 -8.37 -10.13 2.71
N ILE A 10 -7.56 -10.25 3.75
CA ILE A 10 -6.64 -9.16 4.14
C ILE A 10 -5.46 -9.05 3.17
N SER A 11 -5.06 -10.15 2.54
CA SER A 11 -4.06 -10.15 1.47
C SER A 11 -4.59 -9.44 0.22
N ASP A 12 -5.80 -9.74 -0.23
CA ASP A 12 -6.46 -9.07 -1.36
C ASP A 12 -6.63 -7.56 -1.08
N PHE A 13 -7.04 -7.19 0.14
CA PHE A 13 -7.13 -5.79 0.55
C PHE A 13 -5.76 -5.08 0.48
N ARG A 14 -4.68 -5.76 0.89
CA ARG A 14 -3.32 -5.23 0.81
C ARG A 14 -2.88 -5.05 -0.64
N ASP A 15 -3.21 -5.99 -1.51
CA ASP A 15 -2.89 -5.89 -2.93
C ASP A 15 -3.62 -4.70 -3.56
N LEU A 16 -4.90 -4.51 -3.25
CA LEU A 16 -5.65 -3.32 -3.67
C LEU A 16 -4.96 -2.02 -3.20
N VAL A 17 -4.56 -1.93 -1.93
CA VAL A 17 -3.87 -0.74 -1.38
C VAL A 17 -2.55 -0.45 -2.12
N ASN A 18 -1.83 -1.47 -2.57
CA ASN A 18 -0.56 -1.33 -3.28
C ASN A 18 -0.71 -1.25 -4.82
N SER A 19 -1.93 -1.46 -5.34
CA SER A 19 -2.23 -1.43 -6.77
C SER A 19 -2.34 0.00 -7.34
N ASN A 20 -2.79 0.10 -8.60
CA ASN A 20 -3.15 1.38 -9.23
C ASN A 20 -2.02 2.42 -9.23
N SER A 21 -0.82 2.00 -9.63
CA SER A 21 0.41 2.81 -9.58
C SER A 21 0.65 3.44 -8.21
N SER A 22 0.49 2.65 -7.15
CA SER A 22 0.71 3.08 -5.78
C SER A 22 -0.17 4.27 -5.35
N PHE A 23 -1.39 4.40 -5.91
CA PHE A 23 -2.30 5.52 -5.64
C PHE A 23 -2.47 5.84 -4.16
N VAL A 24 -2.73 4.82 -3.33
CA VAL A 24 -2.91 5.03 -1.89
C VAL A 24 -1.63 5.57 -1.26
N TYR A 25 -0.46 5.05 -1.62
CA TYR A 25 0.81 5.60 -1.16
C TYR A 25 0.97 7.06 -1.59
N GLN A 26 0.80 7.37 -2.88
CA GLN A 26 1.06 8.71 -3.42
C GLN A 26 0.17 9.78 -2.79
N ILE A 27 -1.10 9.46 -2.54
CA ILE A 27 -2.07 10.40 -1.95
C ILE A 27 -1.96 10.50 -0.43
N TYR A 28 -1.56 9.41 0.25
CA TYR A 28 -1.60 9.34 1.72
C TYR A 28 -0.21 9.38 2.38
N LYS A 29 0.90 9.39 1.62
CA LYS A 29 2.26 9.62 2.14
C LYS A 29 2.41 11.00 2.79
N ASP A 30 1.69 12.00 2.27
CA ASP A 30 1.49 13.30 2.91
C ASP A 30 0.10 13.85 2.60
N LYS A 31 -0.83 13.64 3.55
CA LYS A 31 -2.20 14.16 3.47
C LYS A 31 -2.44 15.17 4.58
N GLY A 32 -2.24 16.45 4.26
CA GLY A 32 -2.39 17.56 5.20
C GLY A 32 -1.28 17.62 6.25
N GLY A 33 -0.02 17.38 5.84
CA GLY A 33 1.15 17.38 6.72
C GLY A 33 1.28 16.12 7.57
N LYS A 34 0.59 15.05 7.20
CA LYS A 34 0.54 13.79 7.95
C LYS A 34 0.71 12.61 7.02
N ASN A 35 1.61 11.70 7.39
CA ASN A 35 1.75 10.42 6.72
C ASN A 35 0.67 9.46 7.21
N LEU A 36 -0.45 9.42 6.48
CA LEU A 36 -1.56 8.51 6.76
C LEU A 36 -1.32 7.12 6.17
N PHE A 37 -0.42 6.98 5.19
CA PHE A 37 -0.04 5.68 4.63
C PHE A 37 0.56 4.76 5.70
N ASN A 38 1.42 5.29 6.59
CA ASN A 38 1.96 4.51 7.71
C ASN A 38 0.86 3.98 8.66
N LEU A 39 -0.22 4.73 8.85
CA LEU A 39 -1.38 4.27 9.63
C LEU A 39 -2.08 3.11 8.89
N VAL A 40 -2.26 3.23 7.57
CA VAL A 40 -2.85 2.17 6.74
C VAL A 40 -2.02 0.89 6.82
N CYS A 41 -0.69 0.98 6.65
CA CYS A 41 0.22 -0.16 6.80
C CYS A 41 0.10 -0.82 8.19
N SER A 42 0.18 -0.02 9.24
CA SER A 42 0.07 -0.51 10.63
C SER A 42 -1.25 -1.24 10.87
N ALA A 43 -2.38 -0.69 10.39
CA ALA A 43 -3.68 -1.32 10.51
C ALA A 43 -3.74 -2.66 9.75
N MET A 44 -3.23 -2.72 8.51
CA MET A 44 -3.18 -3.98 7.75
C MET A 44 -2.30 -5.03 8.42
N ASP A 45 -1.17 -4.64 9.00
CA ASP A 45 -0.24 -5.55 9.68
C ASP A 45 -0.89 -6.16 10.93
N TRP A 46 -1.55 -5.35 11.76
CA TRP A 46 -2.25 -5.84 12.94
C TRP A 46 -3.44 -6.73 12.58
N ILE A 47 -4.21 -6.39 11.53
CA ILE A 47 -5.26 -7.28 11.03
C ILE A 47 -4.66 -8.61 10.58
N SER A 48 -3.58 -8.60 9.78
CA SER A 48 -2.95 -9.82 9.26
C SER A 48 -2.48 -10.74 10.39
N VAL A 49 -1.79 -10.19 11.38
CA VAL A 49 -1.29 -10.97 12.53
C VAL A 49 -2.46 -11.56 13.34
N SER A 50 -3.50 -10.77 13.61
CA SER A 50 -4.66 -11.24 14.36
C SER A 50 -5.47 -12.29 13.59
N VAL A 51 -5.69 -12.12 12.28
CA VAL A 51 -6.41 -13.08 11.44
C VAL A 51 -5.66 -14.42 11.40
N ARG A 52 -4.36 -14.41 11.09
CA ARG A 52 -3.53 -15.63 11.06
C ARG A 52 -3.50 -16.33 12.40
N HIS A 53 -3.45 -15.59 13.51
CA HIS A 53 -3.54 -16.18 14.83
C HIS A 53 -4.88 -16.91 15.02
N LEU A 54 -6.00 -16.29 14.66
CA LEU A 54 -7.34 -16.84 14.84
C LEU A 54 -7.65 -18.04 13.93
N GLU A 55 -7.18 -18.03 12.69
CA GLU A 55 -7.35 -19.17 11.77
C GLU A 55 -6.57 -20.41 12.22
N ASN A 56 -5.37 -20.19 12.75
CA ASN A 56 -4.48 -21.26 13.20
C ASN A 56 -4.66 -21.59 14.69
N ALA A 57 -5.60 -20.94 15.37
CA ALA A 57 -5.82 -21.15 16.79
C ALA A 57 -6.29 -22.59 17.05
N PRO A 58 -5.73 -23.26 18.08
CA PRO A 58 -6.17 -24.59 18.47
C PRO A 58 -7.60 -24.56 19.00
N GLU A 59 -8.21 -25.74 19.13
CA GLU A 59 -9.45 -25.87 19.90
C GLU A 59 -9.23 -25.44 21.35
N PHE A 60 -10.31 -24.97 21.99
CA PHE A 60 -10.26 -24.55 23.38
C PHE A 60 -9.90 -25.72 24.30
N ASP A 61 -8.97 -25.47 25.22
CA ASP A 61 -8.52 -26.44 26.20
C ASP A 61 -9.65 -26.81 27.17
N LYS A 62 -9.61 -28.03 27.69
CA LYS A 62 -10.53 -28.48 28.75
C LYS A 62 -10.12 -27.90 30.11
N ASN A 63 -8.83 -27.62 30.30
CA ASN A 63 -8.33 -26.94 31.48
C ASN A 63 -8.83 -25.49 31.48
N ILE A 64 -9.50 -25.08 32.57
CA ILE A 64 -10.12 -23.76 32.68
C ILE A 64 -9.10 -22.63 32.58
N ASP A 65 -7.94 -22.75 33.22
CA ASP A 65 -6.94 -21.68 33.24
C ASP A 65 -6.35 -21.45 31.84
N SER A 66 -6.02 -22.55 31.14
CA SER A 66 -5.58 -22.52 29.73
C SER A 66 -6.64 -21.91 28.83
N ARG A 67 -7.90 -22.35 28.97
CA ARG A 67 -9.04 -21.84 28.19
C ARG A 67 -9.30 -20.36 28.43
N CYS A 68 -9.19 -19.88 29.66
CA CYS A 68 -9.32 -18.46 29.99
C CYS A 68 -8.29 -17.61 29.24
N MET A 69 -7.03 -18.07 29.18
CA MET A 69 -5.98 -17.39 28.43
C MET A 69 -6.22 -17.45 26.91
N GLN A 70 -6.72 -18.56 26.38
CA GLN A 70 -7.11 -18.66 24.97
C GLN A 70 -8.25 -17.70 24.61
N VAL A 71 -9.26 -17.57 25.48
CA VAL A 71 -10.37 -16.61 25.29
C VAL A 71 -9.87 -15.17 25.38
N TYR A 72 -8.94 -14.86 26.29
CA TYR A 72 -8.33 -13.55 26.34
C TYR A 72 -7.55 -13.22 25.05
N SER A 73 -6.83 -14.19 24.49
CA SER A 73 -6.15 -14.06 23.19
C SER A 73 -7.13 -13.81 22.04
N LEU A 74 -8.26 -14.52 22.03
CA LEU A 74 -9.35 -14.29 21.07
C LEU A 74 -9.88 -12.85 21.17
N ILE A 75 -10.28 -12.42 22.37
CA ILE A 75 -10.80 -11.07 22.59
C ILE A 75 -9.77 -10.01 22.18
N SER A 76 -8.49 -10.19 22.51
CA SER A 76 -7.42 -9.27 22.15
C SER A 76 -7.23 -9.17 20.63
N SER A 77 -7.31 -10.30 19.92
CA SER A 77 -7.23 -10.34 18.46
C SER A 77 -8.42 -9.64 17.80
N ILE A 78 -9.63 -9.82 18.36
CA ILE A 78 -10.84 -9.11 17.90
C ILE A 78 -10.70 -7.59 18.10
N ASP A 79 -10.18 -7.16 19.26
CA ASP A 79 -9.98 -5.74 19.58
C ASP A 79 -8.98 -5.08 18.61
N LEU A 80 -7.87 -5.77 18.30
CA LEU A 80 -6.89 -5.32 17.33
C LEU A 80 -7.48 -5.17 15.91
N ILE A 81 -8.25 -6.15 15.46
CA ILE A 81 -8.93 -6.08 14.15
C ILE A 81 -9.94 -4.93 14.13
N PHE A 82 -10.78 -4.85 15.16
CA PHE A 82 -11.80 -3.81 15.28
C PHE A 82 -11.21 -2.40 15.26
N GLU A 83 -10.18 -2.14 16.07
CA GLU A 83 -9.53 -0.84 16.12
C GLU A 83 -8.85 -0.51 14.80
N SER A 84 -8.16 -1.48 14.19
CA SER A 84 -7.51 -1.29 12.89
C SER A 84 -8.50 -0.92 11.79
N ILE A 85 -9.65 -1.59 11.73
CA ILE A 85 -10.71 -1.29 10.75
C ILE A 85 -11.32 0.10 10.99
N LYS A 86 -11.48 0.52 12.25
CA LYS A 86 -11.89 1.89 12.56
C LYS A 86 -10.86 2.92 12.11
N GLN A 87 -9.57 2.64 12.26
CA GLN A 87 -8.53 3.56 11.76
C GLN A 87 -8.54 3.63 10.22
N LEU A 88 -8.70 2.50 9.53
CA LEU A 88 -8.86 2.48 8.06
C LEU A 88 -10.10 3.26 7.61
N HIS A 89 -11.23 3.06 8.28
CA HIS A 89 -12.46 3.84 8.04
C HIS A 89 -12.18 5.35 8.14
N ARG A 90 -11.49 5.80 9.19
CA ARG A 90 -11.15 7.22 9.38
C ARG A 90 -10.25 7.77 8.27
N VAL A 91 -9.45 6.93 7.60
CA VAL A 91 -8.59 7.36 6.49
C VAL A 91 -9.38 7.48 5.19
N PHE A 92 -10.20 6.49 4.85
CA PHE A 92 -10.80 6.37 3.51
C PHE A 92 -12.25 6.87 3.42
N ILE A 93 -13.03 6.78 4.51
CA ILE A 93 -14.44 7.18 4.52
C ILE A 93 -14.57 8.65 4.89
N THR A 94 -15.44 9.38 4.19
CA THR A 94 -15.65 10.83 4.41
C THR A 94 -16.33 11.12 5.73
N ASP A 95 -17.41 10.38 6.05
CA ASP A 95 -18.01 10.44 7.39
C ASP A 95 -17.02 9.85 8.40
N LYS A 96 -16.73 10.60 9.46
CA LYS A 96 -15.76 10.21 10.50
C LYS A 96 -16.43 9.60 11.72
N LYS A 97 -17.76 9.47 11.71
CA LYS A 97 -18.50 8.76 12.76
C LYS A 97 -18.10 7.30 12.78
N ASP A 98 -18.12 6.69 13.96
CA ASP A 98 -17.88 5.26 14.10
C ASP A 98 -18.96 4.49 13.31
N PRO A 99 -18.57 3.64 12.32
CA PRO A 99 -19.53 2.97 11.44
C PRO A 99 -20.43 1.98 12.18
N PHE A 100 -20.08 1.59 13.41
CA PHE A 100 -20.83 0.64 14.23
C PHE A 100 -21.48 1.29 15.46
N TYR A 101 -21.52 2.63 15.52
CA TYR A 101 -22.09 3.35 16.65
C TYR A 101 -23.57 3.01 16.87
N GLY A 102 -23.94 2.65 18.11
CA GLY A 102 -25.32 2.39 18.49
C GLY A 102 -25.88 1.03 18.05
N GLU A 103 -25.10 0.19 17.36
CA GLU A 103 -25.56 -1.14 16.93
C GLU A 103 -25.78 -2.08 18.13
N LYS A 104 -26.84 -2.89 18.09
CA LYS A 104 -27.16 -3.90 19.14
C LYS A 104 -27.48 -5.26 18.52
N LYS A 105 -26.63 -5.71 17.61
CA LYS A 105 -26.86 -6.90 16.77
C LYS A 105 -26.15 -8.15 17.30
N CYS A 106 -24.98 -8.00 17.92
CA CYS A 106 -24.08 -9.12 18.21
C CYS A 106 -24.43 -9.82 19.53
N PHE A 107 -24.60 -9.03 20.60
CA PHE A 107 -24.86 -9.56 21.94
C PHE A 107 -26.37 -9.57 22.20
N LYS A 108 -26.93 -10.60 22.83
CA LYS A 108 -28.39 -10.66 23.11
C LYS A 108 -28.69 -10.37 24.57
N ASP A 109 -28.01 -11.07 25.47
CA ASP A 109 -28.28 -11.03 26.91
C ASP A 109 -27.29 -10.11 27.66
N ARG A 110 -27.27 -8.83 27.27
CA ARG A 110 -26.35 -7.84 27.87
C ARG A 110 -26.67 -7.62 29.35
N LEU A 111 -25.64 -7.67 30.19
CA LEU A 111 -25.74 -7.24 31.59
C LEU A 111 -26.12 -5.75 31.73
N PHE A 112 -25.63 -4.90 30.82
CA PHE A 112 -25.94 -3.46 30.76
C PHE A 112 -26.73 -3.14 29.50
N ALA A 113 -28.06 -3.13 29.60
CA ALA A 113 -28.97 -3.05 28.45
C ALA A 113 -28.83 -1.75 27.61
N ASN A 114 -28.31 -0.68 28.21
CA ASN A 114 -28.08 0.59 27.54
C ASN A 114 -26.87 0.55 26.59
N GLU A 115 -25.89 -0.32 26.81
CA GLU A 115 -24.68 -0.41 25.98
C GLU A 115 -25.00 -0.91 24.56
N ASP A 116 -24.35 -0.31 23.57
CA ASP A 116 -24.27 -0.82 22.21
C ASP A 116 -23.20 -1.94 22.11
N ASP A 117 -23.07 -2.58 20.95
CA ASP A 117 -22.13 -3.67 20.73
C ASP A 117 -20.68 -3.25 21.01
N ASN A 118 -20.29 -2.05 20.59
CA ASN A 118 -18.93 -1.55 20.77
C ASN A 118 -18.59 -1.33 22.25
N ASN A 119 -19.49 -0.72 23.01
CA ASN A 119 -19.29 -0.51 24.44
C ASN A 119 -19.40 -1.82 25.22
N TYR A 120 -20.33 -2.70 24.85
CA TYR A 120 -20.47 -4.00 25.51
C TYR A 120 -19.27 -4.92 25.25
N PHE A 121 -18.68 -4.90 24.05
CA PHE A 121 -17.43 -5.60 23.78
C PHE A 121 -16.27 -5.08 24.64
N LYS A 122 -16.18 -3.75 24.87
CA LYS A 122 -15.19 -3.19 25.81
C LYS A 122 -15.43 -3.67 27.24
N THR A 123 -16.69 -3.77 27.67
CA THR A 123 -17.06 -4.34 28.96
C THR A 123 -16.59 -5.79 29.08
N ILE A 124 -16.87 -6.62 28.07
CA ILE A 124 -16.37 -8.00 27.99
C ILE A 124 -14.84 -8.04 28.09
N ARG A 125 -14.13 -7.24 27.28
CA ARG A 125 -12.66 -7.18 27.26
C ARG A 125 -12.08 -6.80 28.61
N ALA A 126 -12.69 -5.84 29.29
CA ALA A 126 -12.27 -5.43 30.62
C ALA A 126 -12.48 -6.56 31.65
N CYS A 127 -13.64 -7.22 31.62
CA CYS A 127 -14.02 -8.24 32.60
C CYS A 127 -13.28 -9.59 32.41
N PHE A 128 -13.01 -9.99 31.17
CA PHE A 128 -12.40 -11.29 30.84
C PHE A 128 -10.89 -11.26 30.60
N GLY A 129 -10.21 -10.14 30.87
CA GLY A 129 -8.75 -10.17 30.95
C GLY A 129 -8.03 -8.83 31.04
N ALA A 130 -8.45 -7.79 30.30
CA ALA A 130 -7.65 -6.58 30.20
C ALA A 130 -7.58 -5.77 31.51
N HIS A 131 -8.70 -5.65 32.23
CA HIS A 131 -8.81 -4.81 33.42
C HIS A 131 -9.71 -5.41 34.53
N PRO A 132 -9.63 -6.73 34.83
CA PRO A 132 -10.61 -7.40 35.70
C PRO A 132 -10.65 -6.78 37.11
N VAL A 133 -9.55 -6.23 37.61
CA VAL A 133 -9.44 -5.65 38.96
C VAL A 133 -9.66 -4.14 39.03
N ASN A 134 -10.09 -3.49 37.94
CA ASN A 134 -10.33 -2.04 37.91
C ASN A 134 -11.48 -1.67 36.96
N LEU A 135 -12.66 -2.23 37.19
CA LEU A 135 -13.86 -1.92 36.41
C LEU A 135 -14.53 -0.67 36.99
N ASN A 136 -14.52 0.42 36.23
CA ASN A 136 -15.23 1.64 36.60
C ASN A 136 -16.70 1.53 36.16
N GLN A 137 -17.62 1.82 37.08
CA GLN A 137 -19.03 2.08 36.80
C GLN A 137 -19.35 3.51 37.26
N GLU A 138 -20.41 4.11 36.72
CA GLU A 138 -20.83 5.45 37.15
C GLU A 138 -20.96 5.51 38.69
N ASN A 139 -20.08 6.30 39.31
CA ASN A 139 -19.97 6.51 40.76
C ASN A 139 -19.64 5.27 41.63
N SER A 140 -19.22 4.14 41.03
CA SER A 140 -18.83 2.92 41.77
C SER A 140 -17.68 2.17 41.10
N LYS A 141 -17.17 1.13 41.79
CA LYS A 141 -16.16 0.23 41.25
C LYS A 141 -16.61 -1.22 41.43
N ARG A 142 -16.27 -2.04 40.44
CA ARG A 142 -16.41 -3.50 40.52
C ARG A 142 -15.11 -4.22 40.19
N PHE A 143 -15.03 -5.48 40.60
CA PHE A 143 -13.88 -6.35 40.37
C PHE A 143 -14.38 -7.68 39.81
N ALA A 144 -13.86 -8.11 38.67
CA ALA A 144 -14.17 -9.40 38.08
C ALA A 144 -13.38 -10.52 38.77
N SER A 145 -14.06 -11.64 39.01
CA SER A 145 -13.42 -12.91 39.36
C SER A 145 -12.61 -13.47 38.20
N TRP A 146 -11.84 -14.52 38.47
CA TRP A 146 -11.38 -15.41 37.40
C TRP A 146 -12.58 -15.94 36.58
N PRO A 147 -12.44 -16.12 35.25
CA PRO A 147 -13.50 -16.71 34.45
C PRO A 147 -13.69 -18.19 34.78
N PHE A 148 -14.95 -18.62 34.84
CA PHE A 148 -15.30 -20.00 35.19
C PHE A 148 -16.44 -20.51 34.31
N GLN A 149 -16.60 -21.84 34.27
CA GLN A 149 -17.77 -22.46 33.65
C GLN A 149 -18.87 -22.61 34.70
N SER A 150 -19.98 -21.93 34.48
CA SER A 150 -21.13 -22.03 35.36
C SER A 150 -21.99 -23.23 34.97
N HIS A 151 -22.56 -23.89 35.98
CA HIS A 151 -23.48 -25.01 35.78
C HIS A 151 -24.95 -24.55 35.66
N PHE A 152 -25.20 -23.25 35.83
CA PHE A 152 -26.54 -22.68 35.97
C PHE A 152 -26.91 -21.72 34.84
N ASN A 153 -25.96 -21.36 33.96
CA ASN A 153 -26.20 -20.42 32.86
C ASN A 153 -25.74 -21.02 31.53
N THR A 154 -26.12 -20.35 30.44
CA THR A 154 -25.93 -20.80 29.06
C THR A 154 -24.66 -20.24 28.41
N GLY A 155 -23.82 -19.51 29.15
CA GLY A 155 -22.57 -18.93 28.65
C GLY A 155 -21.44 -19.96 28.60
N ASP A 156 -20.50 -19.78 27.67
CA ASP A 156 -19.28 -20.59 27.57
C ASP A 156 -18.36 -20.35 28.78
N LEU A 157 -18.30 -19.08 29.22
CA LEU A 157 -17.62 -18.66 30.45
C LEU A 157 -18.46 -17.61 31.20
N SER A 158 -18.18 -17.44 32.48
CA SER A 158 -18.82 -16.44 33.33
C SER A 158 -17.81 -15.80 34.27
N VAL A 159 -18.09 -14.58 34.71
CA VAL A 159 -17.36 -13.90 35.79
C VAL A 159 -18.35 -13.31 36.79
N HIS A 160 -17.97 -13.33 38.06
CA HIS A 160 -18.65 -12.54 39.10
C HIS A 160 -18.04 -11.15 39.13
N LEU A 161 -18.87 -10.12 39.21
CA LEU A 161 -18.47 -8.72 39.33
C LEU A 161 -18.74 -8.22 40.75
N TYR A 162 -17.74 -8.38 41.61
CA TYR A 162 -17.78 -8.02 43.02
C TYR A 162 -17.97 -6.52 43.20
N SER A 163 -18.94 -6.10 44.01
CA SER A 163 -19.14 -4.70 44.36
C SER A 163 -18.07 -4.20 45.33
N ARG A 164 -17.52 -3.00 45.09
CA ARG A 164 -16.74 -2.28 46.12
C ARG A 164 -17.64 -1.77 47.24
N ASP A 165 -18.87 -1.36 46.91
CA ASP A 165 -19.76 -0.70 47.86
C ASP A 165 -20.45 -1.73 48.75
N VAL A 166 -20.41 -1.52 50.06
CA VAL A 166 -20.98 -2.41 51.08
C VAL A 166 -22.49 -2.57 50.88
N GLY A 167 -22.98 -3.81 50.93
CA GLY A 167 -24.40 -4.13 50.84
C GLY A 167 -25.00 -4.06 49.43
N LYS A 168 -24.21 -3.75 48.40
CA LYS A 168 -24.63 -3.91 46.99
C LYS A 168 -24.38 -5.32 46.51
N GLU A 169 -25.30 -5.82 45.70
CA GLU A 169 -25.22 -7.15 45.11
C GLU A 169 -24.10 -7.26 44.07
N ASP A 170 -23.50 -8.44 44.02
CA ASP A 170 -22.58 -8.87 42.98
C ASP A 170 -23.37 -9.20 41.71
N LEU A 171 -22.78 -8.91 40.55
CA LEU A 171 -23.38 -9.23 39.26
C LEU A 171 -22.70 -10.45 38.66
N THR A 172 -23.36 -11.10 37.71
CA THR A 172 -22.75 -12.15 36.89
C THR A 172 -22.81 -11.74 35.44
N LEU A 173 -21.67 -11.76 34.77
CA LEU A 173 -21.58 -11.51 33.34
C LEU A 173 -21.22 -12.83 32.64
N ASN A 174 -22.04 -13.20 31.66
CA ASN A 174 -21.86 -14.41 30.86
C ASN A 174 -21.22 -14.04 29.52
N LEU A 175 -20.29 -14.85 29.05
CA LEU A 175 -19.68 -14.73 27.74
C LEU A 175 -20.15 -15.87 26.84
N ASN A 176 -20.63 -15.51 25.65
CA ASN A 176 -20.87 -16.44 24.57
C ASN A 176 -19.86 -16.20 23.45
N ILE A 177 -19.09 -17.25 23.10
CA ILE A 177 -18.04 -17.16 22.09
C ILE A 177 -18.62 -16.90 20.70
N ASN A 178 -19.79 -17.43 20.39
CA ASN A 178 -20.42 -17.18 19.09
C ASN A 178 -20.83 -15.71 18.91
N GLU A 179 -21.23 -15.02 19.98
CA GLU A 179 -21.50 -13.58 19.92
C GLU A 179 -20.23 -12.76 19.65
N LEU A 180 -19.08 -13.19 20.19
CA LEU A 180 -17.78 -12.60 19.86
C LEU A 180 -17.39 -12.84 18.39
N LEU A 181 -17.63 -14.05 17.89
CA LEU A 181 -17.33 -14.39 16.50
C LEU A 181 -18.24 -13.61 15.54
N GLU A 182 -19.50 -13.40 15.89
CA GLU A 182 -20.40 -12.55 15.11
C GLU A 182 -19.97 -11.07 15.13
N PHE A 183 -19.56 -10.56 16.30
CA PHE A 183 -18.98 -9.23 16.43
C PHE A 183 -17.76 -9.06 15.52
N LEU A 184 -16.85 -10.03 15.54
CA LEU A 184 -15.66 -10.08 14.67
C LEU A 184 -16.05 -10.08 13.19
N ARG A 185 -16.95 -10.98 12.79
CA ARG A 185 -17.37 -11.18 11.39
C ARG A 185 -17.88 -9.88 10.78
N ILE A 186 -18.83 -9.21 11.43
CA ILE A 186 -19.43 -7.96 10.96
C ILE A 186 -18.36 -6.88 10.73
N ARG A 187 -17.38 -6.80 11.62
CA ARG A 187 -16.32 -5.79 11.53
C ARG A 187 -15.32 -6.13 10.46
N TYR A 188 -14.91 -7.39 10.37
CA TYR A 188 -13.97 -7.87 9.36
C TYR A 188 -14.54 -7.73 7.94
N GLU A 189 -15.83 -8.02 7.75
CA GLU A 189 -16.53 -7.81 6.47
C GLU A 189 -16.60 -6.34 6.05
N TYR A 190 -16.47 -5.39 6.97
CA TYR A 190 -16.41 -3.97 6.65
C TYR A 190 -15.17 -3.57 5.84
N LEU A 191 -14.15 -4.45 5.74
CA LEU A 191 -13.05 -4.25 4.79
C LEU A 191 -13.54 -4.14 3.35
N ASP A 192 -14.62 -4.84 2.98
CA ASP A 192 -15.18 -4.79 1.63
C ASP A 192 -15.72 -3.38 1.34
N VAL A 193 -16.40 -2.76 2.31
CA VAL A 193 -16.89 -1.37 2.20
C VAL A 193 -15.73 -0.37 2.04
N ILE A 194 -14.61 -0.63 2.73
CA ILE A 194 -13.42 0.23 2.62
C ILE A 194 -12.74 0.02 1.26
N ALA A 195 -12.66 -1.22 0.78
CA ALA A 195 -12.11 -1.58 -0.54
C ALA A 195 -12.88 -0.87 -1.66
N ASP A 196 -14.20 -1.00 -1.67
CA ASP A 196 -15.09 -0.31 -2.63
C ASP A 196 -14.85 1.20 -2.63
N ARG A 197 -14.62 1.78 -1.44
CA ARG A 197 -14.34 3.22 -1.33
C ARG A 197 -12.97 3.58 -1.89
N ILE A 198 -11.93 2.76 -1.71
CA ILE A 198 -10.59 2.98 -2.28
C ILE A 198 -10.67 3.00 -3.81
N GLU A 199 -11.37 2.04 -4.42
CA GLU A 199 -11.57 2.00 -5.87
C GLU A 199 -12.32 3.25 -6.37
N THR A 200 -13.41 3.62 -5.67
CA THR A 200 -14.16 4.84 -6.00
C THR A 200 -13.28 6.09 -5.93
N LEU A 201 -12.45 6.21 -4.88
CA LEU A 201 -11.50 7.32 -4.72
C LEU A 201 -10.48 7.38 -5.85
N PHE A 202 -10.01 6.23 -6.33
CA PHE A 202 -9.08 6.16 -7.45
C PHE A 202 -9.74 6.67 -8.75
N VAL A 203 -10.94 6.19 -9.07
CA VAL A 203 -11.70 6.66 -10.25
C VAL A 203 -12.02 8.15 -10.16
N GLU A 204 -12.44 8.64 -8.99
CA GLU A 204 -12.66 10.07 -8.73
C GLU A 204 -11.39 10.90 -9.01
N TYR A 205 -10.23 10.40 -8.56
CA TYR A 205 -8.93 11.04 -8.77
C TYR A 205 -8.51 11.05 -10.25
N GLN A 206 -8.62 9.91 -10.94
CA GLN A 206 -8.32 9.83 -12.37
C GLN A 206 -9.17 10.82 -13.18
N HIS A 207 -10.49 10.81 -12.96
CA HIS A 207 -11.41 11.70 -13.66
C HIS A 207 -11.18 13.19 -13.34
N LYS A 208 -10.71 13.51 -12.12
CA LYS A 208 -10.32 14.88 -11.78
C LYS A 208 -9.11 15.31 -12.60
N LEU A 209 -8.00 14.56 -12.54
CA LEU A 209 -6.76 14.93 -13.21
C LEU A 209 -6.86 14.83 -14.73
N SER A 210 -7.71 13.97 -15.28
CA SER A 210 -7.88 13.88 -16.73
C SER A 210 -8.54 15.11 -17.35
N LYS A 211 -9.21 15.94 -16.55
CA LYS A 211 -9.76 17.24 -16.97
C LYS A 211 -8.75 18.38 -16.91
N GLU A 212 -7.69 18.21 -16.13
CA GLU A 212 -6.61 19.18 -16.02
C GLU A 212 -5.72 19.00 -17.27
N LYS A 213 -5.78 19.96 -18.20
CA LYS A 213 -5.06 19.87 -19.47
C LYS A 213 -3.56 20.02 -19.26
N ILE A 214 -2.79 19.10 -19.82
CA ILE A 214 -1.35 19.17 -19.92
C ILE A 214 -0.99 20.22 -20.98
N GLU A 215 -0.08 21.13 -20.64
CA GLU A 215 0.41 22.14 -21.57
C GLU A 215 1.11 21.47 -22.77
N THR A 216 0.84 21.98 -23.97
CA THR A 216 1.49 21.52 -25.19
C THR A 216 2.58 22.49 -25.61
N LYS A 217 3.80 21.98 -25.80
CA LYS A 217 4.94 22.72 -26.35
C LYS A 217 5.26 22.22 -27.76
N LEU A 218 5.75 23.11 -28.60
CA LEU A 218 6.19 22.74 -29.96
C LEU A 218 7.56 22.08 -29.94
N ASP A 219 8.44 22.54 -29.05
CA ASP A 219 9.75 21.94 -28.84
C ASP A 219 9.60 20.64 -28.02
N PRO A 220 10.13 19.50 -28.52
CA PRO A 220 10.01 18.22 -27.82
C PRO A 220 10.69 18.21 -26.45
N LEU A 221 11.82 18.90 -26.29
CA LEU A 221 12.52 18.95 -25.01
C LEU A 221 11.73 19.77 -23.98
N GLU A 222 11.20 20.92 -24.38
CA GLU A 222 10.27 21.69 -23.52
C GLU A 222 9.03 20.86 -23.16
N GLN A 223 8.49 20.08 -24.10
CA GLN A 223 7.36 19.19 -23.83
C GLN A 223 7.72 18.12 -22.80
N LEU A 224 8.90 17.52 -22.88
CA LEU A 224 9.38 16.52 -21.93
C LEU A 224 9.51 17.06 -20.50
N TYR A 225 10.01 18.28 -20.31
CA TYR A 225 10.03 18.90 -18.96
C TYR A 225 8.63 19.11 -18.39
N VAL A 226 7.66 19.51 -19.24
CA VAL A 226 6.25 19.59 -18.84
C VAL A 226 5.76 18.20 -18.41
N LEU A 227 6.03 17.16 -19.22
CA LEU A 227 5.60 15.80 -18.92
C LEU A 227 6.24 15.25 -17.64
N ARG A 228 7.50 15.58 -17.37
CA ARG A 228 8.16 15.16 -16.12
C ARG A 228 7.45 15.70 -14.90
N THR A 229 7.15 17.00 -14.91
CA THR A 229 6.42 17.68 -13.85
C THR A 229 4.99 17.13 -13.69
N GLU A 230 4.32 16.82 -14.81
CA GLU A 230 2.98 16.25 -14.78
C GLU A 230 2.98 14.79 -14.31
N SER A 231 3.99 13.99 -14.65
CA SER A 231 4.14 12.60 -14.20
C SER A 231 4.25 12.51 -12.68
N GLU A 232 5.04 13.39 -12.04
CA GLU A 232 5.14 13.48 -10.58
C GLU A 232 3.79 13.77 -9.91
N LYS A 233 2.96 14.61 -10.54
CA LYS A 233 1.60 14.91 -10.02
C LYS A 233 0.63 13.75 -10.25
N ARG A 234 0.82 13.01 -11.35
CA ARG A 234 -0.05 11.96 -11.86
C ARG A 234 0.46 10.58 -11.45
N LEU A 235 0.53 10.39 -10.13
CA LEU A 235 0.94 9.15 -9.44
C LEU A 235 2.46 8.89 -9.39
N ASP A 236 3.29 9.76 -9.96
CA ASP A 236 4.76 9.67 -9.84
C ASP A 236 5.26 8.26 -10.16
N ASN A 237 4.81 7.75 -11.32
CA ASN A 237 5.08 6.37 -11.70
C ASN A 237 6.53 6.21 -12.16
N ASP A 238 7.28 5.32 -11.50
CA ASP A 238 8.71 5.11 -11.76
C ASP A 238 9.03 4.74 -13.21
N TYR A 239 8.18 3.95 -13.87
CA TYR A 239 8.39 3.56 -15.26
C TYR A 239 8.28 4.77 -16.18
N TYR A 240 7.18 5.55 -16.09
CA TYR A 240 7.01 6.75 -16.91
C TYR A 240 8.08 7.80 -16.62
N ASN A 241 8.41 8.01 -15.35
CA ASN A 241 9.49 8.91 -14.96
C ASN A 241 10.82 8.51 -15.59
N GLY A 242 11.17 7.22 -15.56
CA GLY A 242 12.39 6.70 -16.20
C GLY A 242 12.41 6.92 -17.71
N GLU A 243 11.32 6.62 -18.42
CA GLU A 243 11.24 6.84 -19.87
C GLU A 243 11.33 8.33 -20.23
N ILE A 244 10.68 9.21 -19.46
CA ILE A 244 10.77 10.66 -19.66
C ILE A 244 12.21 11.16 -19.40
N ASP A 245 12.86 10.70 -18.34
CA ASP A 245 14.22 11.10 -17.99
C ASP A 245 15.24 10.66 -19.07
N ASP A 246 15.10 9.44 -19.61
CA ASP A 246 15.88 8.94 -20.75
C ASP A 246 15.68 9.80 -22.01
N LEU A 247 14.43 10.16 -22.31
CA LEU A 247 14.11 11.03 -23.44
C LEU A 247 14.71 12.43 -23.25
N ILE A 248 14.63 13.01 -22.05
CA ILE A 248 15.25 14.31 -21.74
C ILE A 248 16.76 14.23 -22.03
N MET A 249 17.44 13.19 -21.54
CA MET A 249 18.87 13.00 -21.80
C MET A 249 19.20 12.96 -23.30
N ILE A 250 18.40 12.25 -24.10
CA ILE A 250 18.58 12.16 -25.55
C ILE A 250 18.41 13.53 -26.20
N PHE A 251 17.35 14.26 -25.87
CA PHE A 251 17.03 15.53 -26.52
C PHE A 251 17.98 16.66 -26.10
N GLU A 252 18.46 16.67 -24.86
CA GLU A 252 19.47 17.62 -24.35
C GLU A 252 20.89 17.37 -24.88
N ALA A 253 21.18 16.19 -25.43
CA ALA A 253 22.52 15.85 -25.88
C ALA A 253 22.97 16.75 -27.04
N GLU A 254 24.09 17.45 -26.83
CA GLU A 254 24.78 18.24 -27.85
C GLU A 254 25.69 17.32 -28.66
N VAL A 255 25.37 17.15 -29.95
CA VAL A 255 26.14 16.28 -30.86
C VAL A 255 27.32 17.06 -31.41
N THR A 256 28.52 16.69 -30.98
CA THR A 256 29.78 17.36 -31.37
C THR A 256 30.41 16.81 -32.65
N ASP A 257 30.07 15.57 -33.03
CA ASP A 257 30.55 14.94 -34.27
C ASP A 257 29.54 15.17 -35.41
N ALA A 258 29.95 15.91 -36.44
CA ALA A 258 29.10 16.27 -37.56
C ALA A 258 28.54 15.05 -38.32
N ASP A 259 29.27 13.93 -38.33
CA ASP A 259 28.84 12.70 -39.00
C ASP A 259 27.69 12.00 -38.26
N LEU A 260 27.55 12.26 -36.95
CA LEU A 260 26.49 11.68 -36.12
C LEU A 260 25.21 12.52 -36.10
N VAL A 261 25.26 13.81 -36.51
CA VAL A 261 24.11 14.71 -36.48
C VAL A 261 22.91 14.14 -37.27
N PRO A 262 23.05 13.69 -38.53
CA PRO A 262 21.90 13.16 -39.28
C PRO A 262 21.30 11.90 -38.66
N LEU A 263 22.13 11.06 -38.02
CA LEU A 263 21.69 9.84 -37.35
C LEU A 263 20.95 10.18 -36.04
N ALA A 264 21.47 11.13 -35.28
CA ALA A 264 20.86 11.64 -34.07
C ALA A 264 19.50 12.30 -34.35
N ASP A 265 19.42 13.15 -35.37
CA ASP A 265 18.18 13.84 -35.74
C ASP A 265 17.11 12.83 -36.15
N LYS A 266 17.45 11.87 -37.01
CA LYS A 266 16.53 10.80 -37.42
C LYS A 266 16.03 9.97 -36.23
N TYR A 267 16.90 9.66 -35.28
CA TYR A 267 16.52 8.92 -34.08
C TYR A 267 15.64 9.75 -33.14
N LYS A 268 15.94 11.04 -32.95
CA LYS A 268 15.07 11.96 -32.19
C LYS A 268 13.68 12.07 -32.84
N GLU A 269 13.61 12.12 -34.17
CA GLU A 269 12.35 12.11 -34.90
C GLU A 269 11.54 10.81 -34.68
N SER A 270 12.19 9.64 -34.61
CA SER A 270 11.50 8.38 -34.36
C SER A 270 10.93 8.25 -32.94
N LEU A 271 11.40 9.06 -31.99
CA LEU A 271 10.93 9.08 -30.60
C LEU A 271 9.73 10.03 -30.36
N LEU A 272 9.38 10.90 -31.32
CA LEU A 272 8.24 11.81 -31.17
C LEU A 272 6.90 11.11 -30.89
N PRO A 273 6.58 9.95 -31.52
CA PRO A 273 5.37 9.20 -31.18
C PRO A 273 5.31 8.75 -29.72
N LEU A 274 6.45 8.38 -29.11
CA LEU A 274 6.52 7.99 -27.69
C LEU A 274 6.23 9.17 -26.76
N ILE A 275 6.72 10.38 -27.10
CA ILE A 275 6.42 11.60 -26.33
C ILE A 275 4.92 11.89 -26.32
N GLU A 276 4.28 11.80 -27.48
CA GLU A 276 2.82 12.01 -27.59
C GLU A 276 2.01 10.88 -26.94
N GLU A 277 2.48 9.64 -26.98
CA GLU A 277 1.87 8.53 -26.24
C GLU A 277 1.91 8.76 -24.73
N ILE A 278 3.08 9.08 -24.18
CA ILE A 278 3.25 9.39 -22.74
C ILE A 278 2.29 10.50 -22.34
N LYS A 279 2.25 11.59 -23.11
CA LYS A 279 1.34 12.72 -22.88
C LYS A 279 -0.12 12.30 -22.89
N THR A 280 -0.54 11.52 -23.87
CA THR A 280 -1.92 11.03 -23.99
C THR A 280 -2.29 10.16 -22.80
N ASN A 281 -1.44 9.19 -22.46
CA ASN A 281 -1.66 8.29 -21.33
C ASN A 281 -1.71 9.05 -19.99
N LEU A 282 -0.81 10.01 -19.77
CA LEU A 282 -0.84 10.88 -18.59
C LEU A 282 -2.10 11.76 -18.55
N GLN A 283 -2.50 12.35 -19.69
CA GLN A 283 -3.71 13.16 -19.81
C GLN A 283 -4.97 12.35 -19.52
N GLU A 284 -5.03 11.10 -19.95
CA GLU A 284 -6.17 10.20 -19.72
C GLU A 284 -6.11 9.50 -18.36
N MET A 285 -5.02 9.66 -17.60
CA MET A 285 -4.74 8.94 -16.35
C MET A 285 -4.73 7.42 -16.54
N ASN A 286 -4.24 6.98 -17.71
CA ASN A 286 -4.13 5.59 -18.12
C ASN A 286 -2.65 5.17 -18.11
N ILE A 287 -2.15 4.79 -16.93
CA ILE A 287 -0.76 4.34 -16.77
C ILE A 287 -0.67 2.86 -17.14
N VAL A 288 -0.12 2.60 -18.33
CA VAL A 288 0.00 1.26 -18.92
C VAL A 288 1.37 1.11 -19.59
N ASP A 289 1.73 -0.11 -19.98
CA ASP A 289 2.94 -0.32 -20.78
C ASP A 289 2.86 0.49 -22.08
N LEU A 290 3.93 1.23 -22.39
CA LEU A 290 3.98 2.10 -23.56
C LEU A 290 4.24 1.27 -24.81
N ALA A 291 3.41 1.43 -25.83
CA ALA A 291 3.51 0.68 -27.09
C ALA A 291 4.74 1.08 -27.92
N ASN A 292 5.20 2.33 -27.79
CA ASN A 292 6.36 2.84 -28.52
C ASN A 292 7.67 2.82 -27.71
N ASP A 293 7.72 2.17 -26.54
CA ASP A 293 8.94 2.12 -25.71
C ASP A 293 10.08 1.34 -26.35
N SER A 294 9.76 0.45 -27.29
CA SER A 294 10.75 -0.37 -28.01
C SER A 294 11.76 0.47 -28.81
N GLU A 295 11.37 1.69 -29.22
CA GLU A 295 12.26 2.65 -29.88
C GLU A 295 13.31 3.22 -28.90
N LEU A 296 12.97 3.30 -27.61
CA LEU A 296 13.90 3.73 -26.55
C LEU A 296 14.68 2.55 -25.96
N ARG A 297 14.05 1.38 -25.90
CA ARG A 297 14.58 0.11 -25.34
C ARG A 297 14.92 -0.88 -26.44
N ILE A 298 15.82 -0.47 -27.32
CA ILE A 298 16.21 -1.22 -28.51
C ILE A 298 16.81 -2.58 -28.13
N ARG A 299 16.26 -3.65 -28.71
CA ARG A 299 16.75 -5.03 -28.54
C ARG A 299 17.37 -5.52 -29.85
N SER A 300 18.67 -5.30 -30.01
CA SER A 300 19.45 -5.76 -31.16
C SER A 300 20.32 -6.98 -30.81
N GLU A 301 20.96 -7.61 -31.81
CA GLU A 301 21.98 -8.64 -31.52
C GLU A 301 23.18 -8.02 -30.78
N LEU A 302 23.48 -6.75 -31.05
CA LEU A 302 24.53 -6.01 -30.37
C LEU A 302 24.20 -5.78 -28.88
N ASP A 303 22.93 -5.56 -28.53
CA ASP A 303 22.48 -5.54 -27.12
C ASP A 303 22.80 -6.86 -26.39
N LYS A 304 22.61 -8.00 -27.08
CA LYS A 304 22.93 -9.32 -26.51
C LYS A 304 24.42 -9.52 -26.33
N GLU A 305 25.23 -9.08 -27.29
CA GLU A 305 26.69 -9.20 -27.25
C GLU A 305 27.29 -8.33 -26.13
N LEU A 306 26.80 -7.11 -25.97
CA LEU A 306 27.30 -6.12 -25.01
C LEU A 306 26.50 -6.07 -23.71
N ARG A 307 25.70 -7.11 -23.41
CA ARG A 307 24.73 -7.09 -22.31
C ARG A 307 25.34 -6.73 -20.96
N TYR A 308 26.55 -7.23 -20.68
CA TYR A 308 27.24 -6.93 -19.42
C TYR A 308 27.67 -5.47 -19.38
N GLU A 309 28.35 -5.01 -20.44
CA GLU A 309 28.87 -3.65 -20.58
C GLU A 309 27.73 -2.62 -20.58
N LEU A 310 26.64 -2.86 -21.31
CA LEU A 310 25.45 -2.01 -21.33
C LEU A 310 24.78 -1.94 -19.95
N GLY A 311 24.64 -3.07 -19.25
CA GLY A 311 24.08 -3.08 -17.90
C GLY A 311 24.90 -2.23 -16.92
N LYS A 312 26.24 -2.29 -17.02
CA LYS A 312 27.14 -1.46 -16.21
C LYS A 312 27.11 0.01 -16.64
N PHE A 313 27.08 0.25 -17.94
CA PHE A 313 26.94 1.57 -18.53
C PHE A 313 25.68 2.29 -18.03
N TYR A 314 24.50 1.67 -18.11
CA TYR A 314 23.27 2.29 -17.62
C TYR A 314 23.29 2.51 -16.10
N THR A 315 23.89 1.59 -15.33
CA THR A 315 24.09 1.80 -13.89
C THR A 315 24.97 3.03 -13.61
N TRP A 316 26.02 3.24 -14.41
CA TRP A 316 26.88 4.43 -14.32
C TRP A 316 26.11 5.70 -14.71
N VAL A 317 25.37 5.66 -15.83
CA VAL A 317 24.58 6.79 -16.33
C VAL A 317 23.57 7.28 -15.29
N HIS A 318 22.74 6.39 -14.75
CA HIS A 318 21.67 6.77 -13.83
C HIS A 318 22.13 6.86 -12.37
N GLY A 319 23.25 6.22 -12.02
CA GLY A 319 23.73 6.13 -10.64
C GLY A 319 24.64 7.28 -10.21
N GLY A 320 25.26 8.01 -11.15
CA GLY A 320 26.20 9.10 -10.86
C GLY A 320 27.45 8.67 -10.07
N ARG A 321 27.70 7.36 -9.95
CA ARG A 321 28.84 6.80 -9.22
C ARG A 321 29.99 6.57 -10.18
N TYR A 322 31.21 6.89 -9.74
CA TYR A 322 32.42 6.53 -10.49
C TYR A 322 32.50 5.02 -10.73
N ASP A 323 32.66 4.60 -11.99
CA ASP A 323 32.92 3.22 -12.37
C ASP A 323 34.38 3.10 -12.86
N PRO A 324 35.24 2.32 -12.18
CA PRO A 324 36.64 2.15 -12.57
C PRO A 324 36.83 1.40 -13.89
N LEU A 325 35.79 0.73 -14.39
CA LEU A 325 35.82 -0.04 -15.65
C LEU A 325 35.14 0.70 -16.81
N LEU A 326 34.77 1.97 -16.65
CA LEU A 326 34.11 2.75 -17.70
C LEU A 326 34.91 2.77 -19.02
N GLU A 327 36.22 2.92 -18.93
CA GLU A 327 37.12 2.94 -20.09
C GLU A 327 37.12 1.59 -20.82
N TYR A 328 37.06 0.48 -20.08
CA TYR A 328 36.90 -0.86 -20.66
C TYR A 328 35.57 -1.00 -21.43
N TYR A 329 34.45 -0.49 -20.90
CA TYR A 329 33.16 -0.54 -21.60
C TYR A 329 33.20 0.27 -22.91
N PHE A 330 33.80 1.46 -22.88
CA PHE A 330 33.91 2.31 -24.07
C PHE A 330 34.83 1.70 -25.13
N GLU A 331 35.94 1.06 -24.73
CA GLU A 331 36.79 0.29 -25.64
C GLU A 331 36.00 -0.82 -26.34
N ARG A 332 35.14 -1.54 -25.60
CA ARG A 332 34.28 -2.60 -26.14
C ARG A 332 33.23 -2.04 -27.11
N PHE A 333 32.59 -0.92 -26.78
CA PHE A 333 31.61 -0.26 -27.66
C PHE A 333 32.27 0.22 -28.96
N ASN A 334 33.44 0.84 -28.87
CA ASN A 334 34.20 1.28 -30.05
C ASN A 334 34.65 0.08 -30.89
N ALA A 335 35.15 -0.99 -30.28
CA ALA A 335 35.59 -2.17 -31.02
C ALA A 335 34.43 -2.86 -31.76
N SER A 336 33.23 -2.86 -31.18
CA SER A 336 32.05 -3.51 -31.78
C SER A 336 31.39 -2.69 -32.88
N THR A 337 31.78 -1.42 -33.04
CA THR A 337 31.22 -0.48 -34.02
C THR A 337 32.27 0.08 -34.98
N ASP A 338 33.44 -0.56 -35.06
CA ASP A 338 34.60 -0.09 -35.83
C ASP A 338 34.95 1.39 -35.55
N GLY A 339 34.72 1.83 -34.31
CA GLY A 339 35.00 3.19 -33.86
C GLY A 339 34.04 4.26 -34.38
N LYS A 340 32.90 3.88 -34.98
CA LYS A 340 31.93 4.82 -35.58
C LYS A 340 31.46 5.91 -34.61
N PHE A 341 31.15 5.55 -33.37
CA PHE A 341 30.59 6.47 -32.37
C PHE A 341 31.63 7.15 -31.48
N LYS A 342 32.88 6.66 -31.47
CA LYS A 342 34.01 7.22 -30.71
C LYS A 342 33.63 7.54 -29.26
N PHE A 343 33.28 6.53 -28.46
CA PHE A 343 32.99 6.68 -27.03
C PHE A 343 34.25 7.10 -26.26
N THR A 344 34.15 8.16 -25.47
CA THR A 344 35.27 8.65 -24.64
C THR A 344 34.77 9.16 -23.28
N LYS A 345 35.64 9.14 -22.26
CA LYS A 345 35.34 9.68 -20.92
C LYS A 345 35.26 11.21 -20.85
N THR A 346 35.65 11.89 -21.92
CA THR A 346 35.59 13.36 -22.02
C THR A 346 34.27 13.85 -22.58
N ASP A 347 33.48 12.96 -23.19
CA ASP A 347 32.15 13.30 -23.67
C ASP A 347 31.21 13.62 -22.50
N ASP A 348 30.27 14.53 -22.75
CA ASP A 348 29.16 14.72 -21.84
C ASP A 348 28.35 13.43 -21.69
N ILE A 349 27.80 13.18 -20.50
CA ILE A 349 27.06 11.96 -20.19
C ILE A 349 25.83 11.77 -21.10
N LYS A 350 25.17 12.87 -21.49
CA LYS A 350 24.00 12.87 -22.36
C LYS A 350 24.40 12.50 -23.78
N LEU A 351 25.51 13.04 -24.28
CA LEU A 351 26.08 12.66 -25.57
C LEU A 351 26.48 11.18 -25.57
N THR A 352 27.12 10.71 -24.51
CA THR A 352 27.53 9.30 -24.37
C THR A 352 26.30 8.37 -24.37
N PHE A 353 25.24 8.76 -23.66
CA PHE A 353 23.98 8.01 -23.64
C PHE A 353 23.30 7.98 -25.01
N LEU A 354 23.22 9.12 -25.70
CA LEU A 354 22.70 9.19 -27.06
C LEU A 354 23.51 8.27 -28.00
N LYS A 355 24.84 8.35 -27.97
CA LYS A 355 25.72 7.46 -28.77
C LYS A 355 25.42 5.98 -28.50
N ALA A 356 25.21 5.59 -27.24
CA ALA A 356 24.86 4.21 -26.88
C ALA A 356 23.51 3.80 -27.47
N LYS A 357 22.50 4.68 -27.45
CA LYS A 357 21.21 4.41 -28.10
C LYS A 357 21.34 4.30 -29.62
N LEU A 358 22.07 5.23 -30.26
CA LEU A 358 22.30 5.19 -31.71
C LEU A 358 23.03 3.91 -32.13
N MET A 359 24.05 3.51 -31.36
CA MET A 359 24.78 2.27 -31.58
C MET A 359 23.86 1.05 -31.64
N LEU A 360 22.79 1.02 -30.83
CA LEU A 360 21.87 -0.11 -30.80
C LEU A 360 20.86 -0.12 -31.95
N THR A 361 20.67 1.01 -32.64
CA THR A 361 19.75 1.12 -33.80
C THR A 361 20.36 0.59 -35.10
N GLU A 362 21.66 0.29 -35.12
CA GLU A 362 22.35 -0.35 -36.26
C GLU A 362 22.22 -1.87 -36.20
#